data_AF-A0A1Q7FYK9-F1
#
_entry.id   AF-A0A1Q7FYK9-F1
#
_cell.length_a   1.000
_cell.length_b   1.000
_cell.length_c   1.000
_cell.angle_alpha   90.00
_cell.angle_beta   90.00
_cell.angle_gamma   90.00
#
_symmetry.space_group_name_H-M   'P 1'
#
loop_
_entity.id
_entity.type
_entity.pdbx_description
1 polymer ?
#
loop_
_entity_poly.entity_id
_entity_poly.type
_entity_poly.pdbx_seq_one_letter_code
_entity_poly.pdbx_strand_id
1 'polypeptide(L)'
;MFYTPDADALRAFLRDKLDLPFTDTGGGWLVFRASEVEIGCHPWDGRFQGFSFYCDDLKETMAALRRRGVEFTADIAEEDWGWVTRFKIPGGDEVQLYQPKYRPRQAPRTRVSKPARRRASARGGKSR
;
A
#
# COMPACT_ATOMS: atom_id res chain seq x y z
N MET A 1 6.69 -0.92 9.62
CA MET A 1 7.92 -0.22 9.21
C MET A 1 8.87 -1.28 8.69
N PHE A 2 9.54 -1.04 7.56
CA PHE A 2 10.58 -1.94 7.07
C PHE A 2 11.93 -1.50 7.64
N TYR A 3 12.71 -2.46 8.11
CA TYR A 3 14.13 -2.29 8.43
C TYR A 3 14.88 -3.27 7.55
N THR A 4 15.80 -2.79 6.73
CA THR A 4 16.46 -3.59 5.69
C THR A 4 17.92 -3.19 5.57
N PRO A 5 18.83 -4.13 5.26
CA PRO A 5 20.21 -3.82 4.91
C PRO A 5 20.33 -3.14 3.53
N ASP A 6 19.29 -3.16 2.70
CA ASP A 6 19.28 -2.58 1.35
C ASP A 6 18.07 -1.65 1.15
N ALA A 7 18.15 -0.48 1.78
CA ALA A 7 17.05 0.49 1.83
C ALA A 7 16.70 1.08 0.46
N ASP A 8 17.68 1.36 -0.39
CA ASP A 8 17.44 1.99 -1.68
C ASP A 8 16.79 1.02 -2.67
N ALA A 9 17.26 -0.24 -2.71
CA ALA A 9 16.60 -1.25 -3.51
C ALA A 9 15.19 -1.54 -3.02
N LEU A 10 14.96 -1.59 -1.70
CA LEU A 10 13.61 -1.80 -1.16
C LEU A 10 12.67 -0.65 -1.51
N ARG A 11 13.12 0.61 -1.41
CA ARG A 11 12.30 1.76 -1.84
C ARG A 11 11.97 1.69 -3.33
N ALA A 12 12.95 1.38 -4.19
CA ALA A 12 12.69 1.20 -5.62
C ALA A 12 11.71 0.06 -5.88
N PHE A 13 11.82 -1.05 -5.15
CA PHE A 13 10.89 -2.18 -5.25
C PHE A 13 9.45 -1.79 -4.86
N LEU A 14 9.28 -1.14 -3.72
CA LEU A 14 7.96 -0.69 -3.25
C LEU A 14 7.32 0.32 -4.22
N ARG A 15 8.13 1.19 -4.84
CA ARG A 15 7.68 2.15 -5.87
C ARG A 15 7.33 1.48 -7.18
N ASP A 16 8.25 0.71 -7.75
CA ASP A 16 8.17 0.28 -9.15
C ASP A 16 7.45 -1.06 -9.33
N LYS A 17 7.54 -1.94 -8.32
CA LYS A 17 6.99 -3.30 -8.38
C LYS A 17 5.63 -3.35 -7.72
N LEU A 18 5.55 -2.86 -6.48
CA LEU A 18 4.29 -2.81 -5.74
C LEU A 18 3.44 -1.57 -6.08
N ASP A 19 3.99 -0.60 -6.83
CA ASP A 19 3.25 0.56 -7.34
C ASP A 19 2.55 1.33 -6.21
N LEU A 20 3.23 1.43 -5.06
CA LEU A 20 2.70 2.09 -3.89
C LEU A 20 2.80 3.62 -4.06
N PRO A 21 1.73 4.38 -3.77
CA PRO A 21 1.80 5.83 -3.72
C PRO A 21 2.85 6.29 -2.69
N PHE A 22 3.60 7.33 -2.99
CA PHE A 22 4.67 7.81 -2.11
C PHE A 22 4.83 9.32 -2.14
N THR A 23 5.49 9.84 -1.11
CA THR A 23 6.05 11.20 -1.03
C THR A 23 7.57 11.08 -1.02
N ASP A 24 8.23 11.76 -1.95
CA ASP A 24 9.68 11.94 -1.91
C ASP A 24 10.02 13.12 -1.00
N THR A 25 10.76 12.88 0.08
CA THR A 25 11.18 13.93 1.02
C THR A 25 12.57 14.50 0.69
N GLY A 26 13.12 14.15 -0.47
CA GLY A 26 14.46 14.52 -0.92
C GLY A 26 15.51 13.45 -0.60
N GLY A 27 16.61 13.47 -1.35
CA GLY A 27 17.76 12.59 -1.11
C GLY A 27 17.49 11.10 -1.32
N GLY A 28 16.48 10.74 -2.12
CA GLY A 28 16.08 9.33 -2.34
C GLY A 28 15.24 8.72 -1.22
N TRP A 29 14.80 9.54 -0.24
CA TRP A 29 13.99 9.07 0.87
C TRP A 29 12.50 9.09 0.51
N LEU A 30 11.95 7.91 0.22
CA LEU A 30 10.54 7.72 -0.12
C LEU A 30 9.72 7.28 1.10
N VAL A 31 8.60 7.94 1.33
CA VAL A 31 7.59 7.55 2.33
C VAL A 31 6.33 7.08 1.62
N PHE A 32 5.97 5.81 1.79
CA PHE A 32 4.84 5.18 1.10
C PHE A 32 3.53 5.37 1.85
N ARG A 33 2.44 5.50 1.10
CA ARG A 33 1.09 5.67 1.62
C ARG A 33 0.23 4.45 1.28
N ALA A 34 -0.26 3.77 2.31
CA ALA A 34 -1.29 2.76 2.15
C ALA A 34 -2.64 3.43 1.84
N SER A 35 -3.44 2.81 0.97
CA SER A 35 -4.83 3.22 0.72
C SER A 35 -5.72 2.91 1.92
N GLU A 36 -5.51 1.74 2.53
CA GLU A 36 -6.22 1.22 3.68
C GLU A 36 -5.24 0.40 4.54
N VAL A 37 -5.49 0.34 5.84
CA VAL A 37 -4.70 -0.42 6.80
C VAL A 37 -5.65 -1.14 7.73
N GLU A 38 -5.46 -2.45 7.87
CA GLU A 38 -6.12 -3.27 8.86
C GLU A 38 -5.10 -3.80 9.87
N ILE A 39 -5.56 -4.07 11.10
CA ILE A 39 -4.72 -4.58 12.19
C ILE A 39 -5.34 -5.90 12.66
N GLY A 40 -4.63 -7.00 12.44
CA GLY A 40 -4.95 -8.31 12.99
C GLY A 40 -4.13 -8.60 14.25
N CYS A 41 -4.74 -9.26 15.22
CA CYS A 41 -4.07 -9.73 16.45
C CYS A 41 -4.21 -11.25 16.51
N HIS A 42 -3.10 -11.97 16.34
CA HIS A 42 -3.06 -13.43 16.44
C HIS A 42 -2.53 -13.86 17.82
N PRO A 43 -3.07 -14.91 18.44
CA PRO A 43 -2.46 -15.54 19.60
C PRO A 43 -1.03 -15.99 19.27
N TRP A 44 -0.06 -15.63 20.11
CA TRP A 44 1.34 -16.00 19.94
C TRP A 44 2.09 -15.92 21.28
N ASP A 45 2.91 -16.93 21.58
CA ASP A 45 3.66 -16.99 22.85
C ASP A 45 4.95 -16.15 22.85
N GLY A 46 5.38 -15.67 21.67
CA GLY A 46 6.58 -14.86 21.49
C GLY A 46 6.31 -13.37 21.28
N ARG A 47 7.37 -12.63 20.94
CA ARG A 47 7.27 -11.23 20.49
C ARG A 47 7.47 -11.18 18.99
N PHE A 48 6.40 -10.89 18.27
CA PHE A 48 6.42 -10.77 16.82
C PHE A 48 5.49 -9.65 16.38
N GLN A 49 5.97 -8.79 15.47
CA GLN A 49 5.16 -7.83 14.75
C GLN A 49 5.43 -8.04 13.26
N GLY A 50 4.41 -8.43 12.53
CA GLY A 50 4.45 -8.60 11.08
C GLY A 50 3.65 -7.52 10.36
N PHE A 51 3.86 -7.42 9.05
CA PHE A 51 2.99 -6.70 8.14
C PHE A 51 2.72 -7.60 6.93
N SER A 52 1.55 -7.45 6.34
CA SER A 52 1.15 -8.16 5.12
C SER A 52 0.50 -7.17 4.17
N PHE A 53 0.65 -7.40 2.87
CA PHE A 53 -0.21 -6.78 1.87
C PHE A 53 -1.47 -7.64 1.69
N TYR A 54 -2.59 -7.01 1.40
CA TYR A 54 -3.80 -7.73 1.02
C TYR A 54 -4.35 -7.24 -0.31
N CYS A 55 -5.15 -8.09 -0.95
CA CYS A 55 -5.78 -7.83 -2.24
C CYS A 55 -7.15 -8.50 -2.34
N ASP A 56 -7.97 -8.04 -3.28
CA ASP A 56 -9.29 -8.61 -3.54
C ASP A 56 -9.23 -9.96 -4.29
N ASP A 57 -8.27 -10.13 -5.21
CA ASP A 57 -8.02 -11.37 -5.95
C ASP A 57 -6.52 -11.72 -5.93
N LEU A 58 -6.17 -12.82 -5.28
CA LEU A 58 -4.79 -13.24 -5.11
C LEU A 58 -4.14 -13.67 -6.43
N LYS A 59 -4.86 -14.41 -7.28
CA LYS A 59 -4.30 -14.95 -8.53
C LYS A 59 -4.03 -13.83 -9.53
N GLU A 60 -4.96 -12.90 -9.68
CA GLU A 60 -4.81 -11.73 -10.54
C GLU A 60 -3.65 -10.85 -10.06
N THR A 61 -3.59 -10.58 -8.75
CA THR A 61 -2.53 -9.76 -8.15
C THR A 61 -1.16 -10.42 -8.31
N MET A 62 -1.05 -11.73 -8.05
CA MET A 62 0.19 -12.49 -8.27
C MET A 62 0.65 -12.42 -9.73
N ALA A 63 -0.28 -12.58 -10.69
CA ALA A 63 0.06 -12.48 -12.11
C ALA A 63 0.57 -11.08 -12.48
N ALA A 64 -0.06 -10.02 -11.96
CA ALA A 64 0.38 -8.63 -12.18
C ALA A 64 1.77 -8.36 -11.58
N LEU A 65 2.00 -8.80 -10.35
CA LEU A 65 3.28 -8.64 -9.66
C LEU A 65 4.39 -9.44 -10.35
N ARG A 66 4.12 -10.67 -10.81
CA ARG A 66 5.07 -11.46 -11.61
C ARG A 66 5.45 -10.76 -12.91
N ARG A 67 4.50 -10.14 -13.62
CA ARG A 67 4.81 -9.34 -14.82
C ARG A 67 5.72 -8.16 -14.53
N ARG A 68 5.66 -7.61 -13.30
CA ARG A 68 6.57 -6.56 -12.84
C ARG A 68 7.91 -7.12 -12.36
N GLY A 69 8.08 -8.44 -12.26
CA GLY A 69 9.32 -9.09 -11.83
C GLY A 69 9.39 -9.40 -10.34
N VAL A 70 8.25 -9.48 -9.64
CA VAL A 70 8.20 -9.98 -8.26
C VAL A 70 8.30 -11.51 -8.26
N GLU A 71 9.20 -12.03 -7.43
CA GLU A 71 9.41 -13.47 -7.24
C GLU A 71 8.60 -13.98 -6.04
N PHE A 72 7.71 -14.95 -6.28
CA PHE A 72 6.94 -15.62 -5.23
C PHE A 72 7.68 -16.86 -4.73
N THR A 73 7.70 -17.07 -3.42
CA THR A 73 8.47 -18.12 -2.73
C THR A 73 7.61 -19.26 -2.23
N ALA A 74 6.29 -19.07 -2.20
CA ALA A 74 5.33 -20.07 -1.77
C ALA A 74 4.18 -20.18 -2.78
N ASP A 75 3.58 -21.36 -2.83
CA ASP A 75 2.27 -21.54 -3.43
C ASP A 75 1.18 -20.92 -2.54
N ILE A 76 -0.03 -20.80 -3.09
CA ILE A 76 -1.18 -20.32 -2.33
C ILE A 76 -1.56 -21.36 -1.28
N ALA A 77 -1.53 -20.97 -0.01
CA ALA A 77 -2.03 -21.76 1.11
C ALA A 77 -3.33 -21.17 1.65
N GLU A 78 -4.15 -22.00 2.26
CA GLU A 78 -5.38 -21.58 2.94
C GLU A 78 -5.13 -21.47 4.44
N GLU A 79 -5.52 -20.34 5.01
CA GLU A 79 -5.47 -20.02 6.44
C GLU A 79 -6.87 -19.65 6.95
N ASP A 80 -7.06 -19.58 8.26
CA ASP A 80 -8.37 -19.26 8.85
C ASP A 80 -8.88 -17.87 8.43
N TRP A 81 -7.99 -16.91 8.22
CA TRP A 81 -8.33 -15.53 7.85
C TRP A 81 -8.36 -15.26 6.34
N GLY A 82 -7.80 -16.16 5.50
CA GLY A 82 -7.58 -15.85 4.10
C GLY A 82 -6.83 -16.92 3.31
N TRP A 83 -6.58 -16.63 2.04
CA TRP A 83 -5.61 -17.35 1.23
C TRP A 83 -4.32 -16.54 1.17
N VAL A 84 -3.19 -17.19 1.42
CA VAL A 84 -1.89 -16.53 1.62
C VAL A 84 -0.84 -17.05 0.66
N THR A 85 0.11 -16.20 0.31
CA THR A 85 1.34 -16.55 -0.40
C THR A 85 2.46 -15.62 0.09
N ARG A 86 3.71 -15.90 -0.27
CA ARG A 86 4.86 -15.06 0.07
C ARG A 86 5.67 -14.67 -1.16
N PHE A 87 6.30 -13.51 -1.11
CA PHE A 87 7.22 -13.03 -2.14
C PHE A 87 8.46 -12.38 -1.54
N LYS A 88 9.56 -12.41 -2.29
CA LYS A 88 10.84 -11.83 -1.87
C LYS A 88 10.83 -10.31 -1.96
N ILE A 89 11.51 -9.68 -1.02
CA ILE A 89 11.86 -8.26 -1.10
C ILE A 89 13.37 -8.06 -1.04
N PRO A 90 13.90 -6.94 -1.59
CA PRO A 90 15.30 -6.59 -1.39
C PRO A 90 15.67 -6.50 0.09
N GLY A 91 16.87 -6.98 0.44
CA GLY A 91 17.32 -7.13 1.83
C GLY A 91 17.23 -8.54 2.39
N GLY A 92 16.59 -9.47 1.66
CA GLY A 92 16.61 -10.91 1.98
C GLY A 92 15.38 -11.44 2.70
N ASP A 93 14.44 -10.57 3.07
CA ASP A 93 13.19 -10.95 3.73
C ASP A 93 12.11 -11.39 2.73
N GLU A 94 11.08 -12.04 3.28
CA GLU A 94 9.84 -12.38 2.57
C GLU A 94 8.63 -11.70 3.20
N VAL A 95 7.71 -11.25 2.35
CA VAL A 95 6.48 -10.58 2.77
C VAL A 95 5.26 -11.39 2.33
N GLN A 96 4.27 -11.45 3.21
CA GLN A 96 2.99 -12.09 2.92
C GLN A 96 2.12 -11.18 2.04
N LEU A 97 1.52 -11.78 1.00
CA LEU A 97 0.37 -11.25 0.29
C LEU A 97 -0.82 -12.17 0.60
N TYR A 98 -1.99 -11.62 0.93
CA TYR A 98 -3.15 -12.45 1.19
C TYR A 98 -4.46 -11.87 0.63
N GLN A 99 -5.41 -12.75 0.38
CA GLN A 99 -6.80 -12.41 0.08
C GLN A 99 -7.66 -12.78 1.28
N PRO A 100 -8.35 -11.82 1.91
CA PRO A 100 -9.17 -12.10 3.08
C PRO A 100 -10.39 -12.96 2.73
N LYS A 101 -10.78 -13.86 3.64
CA LYS A 101 -12.06 -14.59 3.58
C LYS A 101 -13.25 -13.74 4.06
N TYR A 102 -12.95 -12.71 4.84
CA TYR A 102 -13.94 -11.72 5.27
C TYR A 102 -14.04 -10.59 4.26
N ARG A 103 -15.07 -9.76 4.39
CA ARG A 103 -15.21 -8.54 3.60
C ARG A 103 -14.62 -7.36 4.39
N PRO A 104 -13.50 -6.77 3.94
CA PRO A 104 -12.96 -5.57 4.56
C PRO A 104 -14.01 -4.47 4.64
N ARG A 105 -14.04 -3.75 5.76
CA ARG A 105 -14.96 -2.63 5.93
C ARG A 105 -14.33 -1.39 5.31
N GLN A 106 -14.89 -0.95 4.18
CA GLN A 106 -14.46 0.31 3.57
C GLN A 106 -14.60 1.48 4.53
N ALA A 107 -13.53 2.27 4.65
CA ALA A 107 -13.57 3.52 5.40
C ALA A 107 -14.66 4.45 4.82
N PRO A 108 -15.41 5.19 5.67
CA PRO A 108 -16.36 6.19 5.18
C PRO A 108 -15.61 7.21 4.33
N ARG A 109 -16.04 7.38 3.07
CA ARG A 109 -15.48 8.41 2.19
C ARG A 109 -15.76 9.78 2.80
N THR A 110 -14.72 10.49 3.25
CA THR A 110 -14.84 11.89 3.64
C THR A 110 -15.29 12.68 2.41
N ARG A 111 -16.46 13.32 2.52
CA ARG A 111 -17.03 14.13 1.45
C ARG A 111 -16.20 15.41 1.36
N VAL A 112 -15.30 15.50 0.39
CA VAL A 112 -14.56 16.75 0.12
C VAL A 112 -15.59 17.80 -0.31
N SER A 113 -15.82 18.80 0.53
CA SER A 113 -16.64 19.96 0.19
C SER A 113 -15.94 20.74 -0.92
N LYS A 114 -16.66 21.03 -2.01
CA LYS A 114 -16.14 21.87 -3.10
C LYS A 114 -15.74 23.24 -2.54
N PRO A 115 -14.58 23.80 -2.93
CA PRO A 115 -14.21 25.14 -2.51
C PRO A 115 -15.25 26.15 -3.04
N ALA A 116 -15.71 27.03 -2.16
CA ALA A 116 -16.66 28.08 -2.53
C ALA A 116 -16.05 28.99 -3.60
N ARG A 117 -16.73 29.13 -4.74
CA ARG A 117 -16.34 30.06 -5.80
C ARG A 117 -16.32 31.48 -5.25
N ARG A 118 -15.14 32.11 -5.18
CA ARG A 118 -14.98 33.53 -4.86
C ARG A 118 -15.66 34.35 -5.97
N ARG A 119 -16.69 35.14 -5.63
CA ARG A 119 -17.30 36.11 -6.56
C ARG A 119 -16.25 37.18 -6.87
N ALA A 120 -15.95 37.40 -8.15
CA ALA A 120 -15.15 38.55 -8.58
C ALA A 120 -15.98 39.83 -8.39
N SER A 121 -15.43 40.81 -7.68
CA SER A 121 -16.03 42.14 -7.58
C SER A 121 -15.72 42.93 -8.85
N ALA A 122 -16.76 43.34 -9.57
CA ALA A 122 -16.63 44.28 -10.68
C ALA A 122 -16.35 45.68 -10.12
N ARG A 123 -15.12 46.17 -10.25
CA ARG A 123 -14.83 47.60 -10.14
C ARG A 123 -15.23 48.27 -11.46
N GLY A 124 -16.41 48.89 -11.46
CA GLY A 124 -16.82 49.79 -12.52
C GLY A 124 -15.95 51.04 -12.51
N GLY A 125 -15.21 51.26 -13.59
CA GLY A 125 -14.59 52.54 -13.89
C GLY A 125 -15.63 53.52 -14.42
N LYS A 126 -15.58 54.77 -13.96
CA LYS A 126 -16.11 55.92 -14.68
C LYS A 126 -15.01 56.98 -14.72
N SER A 127 -14.59 57.29 -15.93
CA SER A 127 -13.73 58.44 -16.25
C SER A 127 -14.56 59.40 -17.08
N ARG A 128 -14.58 60.66 -16.61
CA ARG A 128 -14.97 61.92 -17.25
C ARG A 128 -16.45 62.12 -17.60
#